data_AF-A0A0F7SAL0-F1
#
_entry.id   AF-A0A0F7SAL0-F1
#
_cell.length_a   1.000
_cell.length_b   1.000
_cell.length_c   1.000
_cell.angle_alpha   90.00
_cell.angle_beta   90.00
_cell.angle_gamma   90.00
#
_symmetry.space_group_name_H-M   'P 1'
#
loop_
_entity.id
_entity.type
_entity.pdbx_description
1 polymer ?
#
loop_
_entity_poly.entity_id
_entity_poly.type
_entity_poly.pdbx_seq_one_letter_code
_entity_poly.pdbx_strand_id
1 'polypeptide(L)'
;MARRIEIVVNPASGSKLATSLAEQHVRPLLLSSLGSTSSEDVRIRQTESAADGVRIGSEIAHDWHNSDTEDGSALDLVLIGGDGTTHELLNGLYLSQSDGEVSQRGGKSSLQIRLAIVPGGTANALYSAMYPSDWTQEVQHQVATANTIEDLSTSVLEVMLKSVRSLASSISSKTEQLAALPLMLNHLESGDDEQWLISHLVTSHALHAAILHDADTPEMRAQHKGIERFKAAAQMNATRWTHGSVTLRAGGGD
;
A
#
# COMPACT_ATOMS: atom_id res chain seq x y z
N MET A 1 0.26 26.32 -8.16
CA MET A 1 -0.11 26.12 -6.74
C MET A 1 0.91 25.20 -6.07
N ALA A 2 0.98 25.19 -4.73
CA ALA A 2 1.87 24.29 -4.00
C ALA A 2 1.38 22.84 -4.14
N ARG A 3 2.30 21.94 -4.55
CA ARG A 3 2.03 20.51 -4.71
C ARG A 3 1.99 19.86 -3.32
N ARG A 4 0.83 19.30 -2.93
CA ARG A 4 0.67 18.59 -1.65
C ARG A 4 0.98 17.11 -1.81
N ILE A 5 1.65 16.53 -0.82
CA ILE A 5 1.99 15.10 -0.75
C ILE A 5 1.34 14.50 0.50
N GLU A 6 0.66 13.36 0.35
CA GLU A 6 0.07 12.62 1.47
C GLU A 6 0.99 11.45 1.84
N ILE A 7 1.31 11.31 3.13
CA ILE A 7 2.00 10.14 3.70
C ILE A 7 0.99 9.39 4.55
N VAL A 8 0.69 8.15 4.18
CA VAL A 8 -0.16 7.25 4.95
C VAL A 8 0.71 6.24 5.69
N VAL A 9 0.54 6.15 7.00
CA VAL A 9 1.37 5.35 7.90
C VAL A 9 0.50 4.33 8.61
N ASN A 10 0.95 3.07 8.66
CA ASN A 10 0.42 2.07 9.58
C ASN A 10 1.39 1.83 10.73
N PRO A 11 1.17 2.43 11.93
CA PRO A 11 2.07 2.27 13.07
C PRO A 11 2.16 0.83 13.58
N ALA A 12 1.12 0.01 13.35
CA ALA A 12 1.08 -1.38 13.78
C ALA A 12 1.75 -2.35 12.79
N SER A 13 2.24 -1.85 11.64
CA SER A 13 2.86 -2.71 10.64
C SER A 13 4.24 -3.23 11.08
N GLY A 14 4.49 -4.53 10.84
CA GLY A 14 5.80 -5.17 10.98
C GLY A 14 6.55 -4.82 12.26
N SER A 15 7.75 -4.25 12.12
CA SER A 15 8.64 -3.82 13.21
C SER A 15 8.19 -2.56 13.95
N LYS A 16 7.02 -2.00 13.61
CA LYS A 16 6.44 -0.79 14.22
C LYS A 16 7.29 0.47 14.06
N LEU A 17 8.14 0.49 13.02
CA LEU A 17 9.02 1.62 12.69
C LEU A 17 8.36 2.66 11.78
N ALA A 18 7.12 2.42 11.33
CA ALA A 18 6.49 3.19 10.27
C ALA A 18 6.40 4.70 10.59
N THR A 19 6.00 5.05 11.82
CA THR A 19 5.89 6.46 12.25
C THR A 19 7.26 7.14 12.29
N SER A 20 8.26 6.49 12.88
CA SER A 20 9.62 7.01 12.93
C SER A 20 10.23 7.18 11.54
N LEU A 21 9.96 6.24 10.61
CA LEU A 21 10.42 6.33 9.21
C LEU A 21 9.79 7.52 8.50
N ALA A 22 8.48 7.74 8.71
CA ALA A 22 7.77 8.90 8.20
C ALA A 22 8.41 10.21 8.65
N GLU A 23 8.61 10.36 9.96
CA GLU A 23 9.04 11.63 10.56
C GLU A 23 10.53 11.92 10.35
N GLN A 24 11.39 10.91 10.48
CA GLN A 24 12.84 11.09 10.49
C GLN A 24 13.47 11.04 9.09
N HIS A 25 12.83 10.36 8.13
CA HIS A 25 13.43 10.11 6.81
C HIS A 25 12.54 10.52 5.65
N VAL A 26 11.29 10.07 5.60
CA VAL A 26 10.42 10.31 4.43
C VAL A 26 10.01 11.76 4.33
N ARG A 27 9.47 12.35 5.39
CA ARG A 27 8.99 13.74 5.38
C ARG A 27 10.12 14.74 5.08
N PRO A 28 11.31 14.67 5.72
CA PRO A 28 12.42 15.57 5.40
C PRO A 28 12.87 15.46 3.94
N LEU A 29 12.93 14.24 3.39
CA LEU A 29 13.30 14.01 2.00
C LEU A 29 12.32 14.66 1.03
N LEU A 30 11.01 14.53 1.28
CA LEU A 30 9.97 15.11 0.43
C LEU A 30 9.93 16.64 0.52
N LEU A 31 10.03 17.20 1.73
CA LEU A 31 10.11 18.66 1.93
C LEU A 31 11.31 19.27 1.20
N SER A 32 12.48 18.63 1.33
CA SER A 32 13.68 19.06 0.60
C SER A 32 13.48 19.00 -0.92
N SER A 33 12.77 18.00 -1.42
CA SER A 33 12.53 17.81 -2.87
C SER A 33 11.54 18.83 -3.43
N LEU A 34 10.61 19.30 -2.60
CA LEU A 34 9.69 20.39 -2.89
C LEU A 34 10.36 21.77 -2.80
N GLY A 35 11.54 21.87 -2.17
CA GLY A 35 12.13 23.15 -1.79
C GLY A 35 11.30 23.90 -0.74
N SER A 36 10.49 23.17 0.03
CA SER A 36 9.58 23.74 1.03
C SER A 36 10.04 23.41 2.44
N THR A 37 9.79 24.35 3.36
CA THR A 37 9.94 24.14 4.80
C THR A 37 8.59 24.02 5.51
N SER A 38 7.49 24.15 4.77
CA SER A 38 6.13 24.11 5.32
C SER A 38 5.71 22.68 5.61
N SER A 39 5.33 22.42 6.86
CA SER A 39 4.74 21.16 7.29
C SER A 39 3.46 20.80 6.52
N GLU A 40 2.75 21.79 6.00
CA GLU A 40 1.44 21.65 5.35
C GLU A 40 1.52 21.09 3.92
N ASP A 41 2.70 21.16 3.29
CA ASP A 41 2.91 20.61 1.94
C ASP A 41 3.08 19.08 1.97
N VAL A 42 3.42 18.52 3.14
CA VAL A 42 3.58 17.08 3.35
C VAL A 42 2.80 16.65 4.59
N ARG A 43 1.60 16.11 4.36
CA ARG A 43 0.66 15.71 5.41
C ARG A 43 0.85 14.25 5.78
N ILE A 44 0.89 13.94 7.07
CA ILE A 44 0.96 12.56 7.58
C ILE A 44 -0.43 12.17 8.10
N ARG A 45 -0.93 11.00 7.68
CA ARG A 45 -2.14 10.35 8.18
C ARG A 45 -1.77 8.98 8.72
N GLN A 46 -2.26 8.66 9.92
CA GLN A 46 -1.95 7.40 10.58
C GLN A 46 -3.21 6.56 10.68
N THR A 47 -3.10 5.26 10.41
CA THR A 47 -4.17 4.31 10.68
C THR A 47 -4.25 4.04 12.18
N GLU A 48 -5.45 3.98 12.73
CA GLU A 48 -5.69 3.74 14.16
C GLU A 48 -6.07 2.29 14.46
N SER A 49 -6.65 1.60 13.47
CA SER A 49 -7.14 0.24 13.60
C SER A 49 -7.13 -0.53 12.27
N ALA A 50 -7.50 -1.81 12.30
CA ALA A 50 -7.68 -2.60 11.08
C ALA A 50 -8.80 -2.01 10.21
N ALA A 51 -8.65 -2.08 8.88
CA ALA A 51 -9.56 -1.46 7.90
C ALA A 51 -9.57 0.07 7.87
N ASP A 52 -8.86 0.76 8.77
CA ASP A 52 -8.82 2.22 8.81
C ASP A 52 -8.15 2.85 7.57
N GLY A 53 -7.34 2.07 6.83
CA GLY A 53 -6.78 2.50 5.56
C GLY A 53 -7.86 2.87 4.52
N VAL A 54 -9.02 2.21 4.57
CA VAL A 54 -10.15 2.52 3.68
C VAL A 54 -10.66 3.93 3.95
N ARG A 55 -10.95 4.27 5.21
CA ARG A 55 -11.40 5.61 5.61
C ARG A 55 -10.41 6.68 5.15
N ILE A 56 -9.11 6.47 5.41
CA ILE A 56 -8.07 7.41 4.99
C ILE A 56 -8.05 7.59 3.47
N GLY A 57 -8.19 6.51 2.70
CA GLY A 57 -8.28 6.58 1.24
C GLY A 57 -9.48 7.40 0.77
N SER A 58 -10.65 7.19 1.37
CA SER A 58 -11.87 7.95 1.07
C SER A 58 -11.70 9.44 1.36
N GLU A 59 -11.12 9.79 2.52
CA GLU A 59 -10.84 11.18 2.91
C GLU A 59 -9.87 11.86 1.95
N ILE A 60 -8.80 11.17 1.55
CA ILE A 60 -7.82 11.69 0.59
C ILE A 60 -8.48 11.93 -0.78
N ALA A 61 -9.28 10.97 -1.26
CA ALA A 61 -10.02 11.14 -2.50
C ALA A 61 -10.98 12.34 -2.40
N HIS A 62 -11.73 12.46 -1.32
CA HIS A 62 -12.64 13.59 -1.08
C HIS A 62 -11.91 14.94 -1.06
N ASP A 63 -10.81 15.03 -0.31
CA ASP A 63 -9.98 16.24 -0.22
C ASP A 63 -9.40 16.63 -1.59
N TRP A 64 -8.98 15.64 -2.40
CA TRP A 64 -8.45 15.89 -3.74
C TRP A 64 -9.52 16.46 -4.69
N HIS A 65 -10.72 15.90 -4.69
CA HIS A 65 -11.82 16.39 -5.54
C HIS A 65 -12.21 17.83 -5.17
N ASN A 66 -12.24 18.14 -3.87
CA ASN A 66 -12.62 19.46 -3.36
C ASN A 66 -11.50 20.52 -3.39
N SER A 67 -10.25 20.13 -3.65
CA SER A 67 -9.14 21.08 -3.73
C SER A 67 -9.18 21.90 -5.04
N ASP A 68 -8.47 23.03 -5.14
CA ASP A 68 -8.33 23.76 -6.43
C ASP A 68 -7.16 23.19 -7.27
N THR A 69 -7.03 21.86 -7.35
CA THR A 69 -6.01 21.22 -8.17
C THR A 69 -6.29 21.38 -9.67
N GLU A 70 -5.22 21.60 -10.45
CA GLU A 70 -5.30 21.67 -11.91
C GLU A 70 -5.81 20.33 -12.47
N ASP A 71 -6.70 20.41 -13.46
CA ASP A 71 -7.19 19.23 -14.19
C ASP A 71 -6.02 18.44 -14.77
N GLY A 72 -6.00 17.13 -14.54
CA GLY A 72 -4.92 16.24 -14.96
C GLY A 72 -3.72 16.18 -14.01
N SER A 73 -3.75 16.85 -12.86
CA SER A 73 -2.70 16.69 -11.85
C SER A 73 -2.81 15.35 -11.11
N ALA A 74 -1.67 14.67 -10.93
CA ALA A 74 -1.60 13.44 -10.17
C ALA A 74 -1.35 13.72 -8.67
N LEU A 75 -2.06 12.98 -7.81
CA LEU A 75 -1.84 12.95 -6.37
C LEU A 75 -0.56 12.16 -6.04
N ASP A 76 0.34 12.76 -5.28
CA ASP A 76 1.51 12.07 -4.75
C ASP A 76 1.20 11.46 -3.39
N LEU A 77 1.41 10.15 -3.30
CA LEU A 77 1.13 9.41 -2.09
C LEU A 77 2.33 8.53 -1.71
N VAL A 78 2.70 8.58 -0.43
CA VAL A 78 3.65 7.64 0.16
C VAL A 78 2.93 6.76 1.16
N LEU A 79 3.02 5.45 0.99
CA LEU A 79 2.51 4.48 1.94
C LEU A 79 3.66 3.84 2.73
N ILE A 80 3.59 3.90 4.06
CA ILE A 80 4.50 3.19 4.97
C ILE A 80 3.70 2.13 5.72
N GLY A 81 3.78 0.88 5.23
CA GLY A 81 2.97 -0.22 5.71
C GLY A 81 3.21 -1.52 4.95
N GLY A 82 2.28 -2.46 5.04
CA GLY A 82 2.32 -3.71 4.29
C GLY A 82 1.37 -3.74 3.09
N ASP A 83 1.32 -4.88 2.40
CA ASP A 83 0.40 -5.09 1.27
C ASP A 83 -1.07 -4.91 1.68
N GLY A 84 -1.45 -5.34 2.89
CA GLY A 84 -2.81 -5.13 3.43
C GLY A 84 -3.19 -3.66 3.58
N THR A 85 -2.27 -2.81 4.07
CA THR A 85 -2.50 -1.36 4.18
C THR A 85 -2.59 -0.72 2.79
N THR A 86 -1.81 -1.21 1.82
CA THR A 86 -1.91 -0.78 0.42
C THR A 86 -3.29 -1.10 -0.14
N HIS A 87 -3.77 -2.32 0.10
CA HIS A 87 -5.08 -2.78 -0.33
C HIS A 87 -6.21 -1.93 0.26
N GLU A 88 -6.25 -1.74 1.58
CA GLU A 88 -7.26 -0.90 2.25
C GLU A 88 -7.29 0.52 1.66
N LEU A 89 -6.13 1.15 1.52
CA LEU A 89 -6.01 2.51 0.99
C LEU A 89 -6.54 2.62 -0.44
N LEU A 90 -6.17 1.70 -1.33
CA LEU A 90 -6.63 1.71 -2.72
C LEU A 90 -8.14 1.50 -2.83
N ASN A 91 -8.73 0.64 -2.00
CA ASN A 91 -10.18 0.47 -1.95
C ASN A 91 -10.87 1.77 -1.52
N GLY A 92 -10.35 2.47 -0.51
CA GLY A 92 -10.86 3.78 -0.12
C GLY A 92 -10.74 4.86 -1.20
N LEU A 93 -9.62 4.88 -1.93
CA LEU A 93 -9.38 5.89 -2.96
C LEU A 93 -10.32 5.76 -4.16
N TYR A 94 -10.62 4.52 -4.57
CA TYR A 94 -11.31 4.24 -5.83
C TYR A 94 -12.75 3.75 -5.68
N LEU A 95 -13.11 3.03 -4.61
CA LEU A 95 -14.47 2.48 -4.42
C LEU A 95 -15.38 3.37 -3.57
N SER A 96 -14.84 4.29 -2.78
CA SER A 96 -15.65 5.27 -2.06
C SER A 96 -16.33 6.29 -2.97
N GLN A 97 -16.05 6.21 -4.28
CA GLN A 97 -16.64 7.04 -5.33
C GLN A 97 -17.87 6.38 -5.98
N SER A 98 -18.19 5.11 -5.66
CA SER A 98 -19.25 4.35 -6.35
C SER A 98 -20.64 4.44 -5.70
N ASP A 99 -20.78 4.87 -4.44
CA ASP A 99 -22.03 4.73 -3.67
C ASP A 99 -23.02 5.92 -3.76
N GLY A 100 -22.82 6.85 -4.68
CA GLY A 100 -23.84 7.88 -4.92
C GLY A 100 -23.33 9.04 -5.74
N GLU A 101 -24.01 9.32 -6.85
CA GLU A 101 -23.74 10.39 -7.82
C GLU A 101 -22.63 10.10 -8.86
N VAL A 102 -22.86 9.10 -9.71
CA VAL A 102 -22.33 9.11 -11.11
C VAL A 102 -23.09 10.14 -11.97
N SER A 103 -23.55 11.23 -11.37
CA SER A 103 -24.32 12.27 -12.04
C SER A 103 -23.75 13.64 -11.71
N GLN A 104 -22.99 14.16 -12.68
CA GLN A 104 -22.93 15.60 -13.00
C GLN A 104 -22.24 16.56 -12.02
N ARG A 105 -21.07 16.20 -11.46
CA ARG A 105 -20.10 17.23 -11.06
C ARG A 105 -19.08 17.41 -12.16
N GLY A 106 -19.30 18.44 -12.99
CA GLY A 106 -18.40 18.79 -14.09
C GLY A 106 -16.98 19.09 -13.62
N GLY A 107 -16.00 18.69 -14.43
CA GLY A 107 -14.64 19.24 -14.41
C GLY A 107 -13.53 18.21 -14.25
N LYS A 108 -13.42 17.59 -13.07
CA LYS A 108 -12.20 16.86 -12.72
C LYS A 108 -12.16 15.43 -13.28
N SER A 109 -11.08 15.16 -14.01
CA SER A 109 -10.71 13.84 -14.52
C SER A 109 -10.59 12.79 -13.40
N SER A 110 -10.67 11.51 -13.75
CA SER A 110 -10.38 10.37 -12.85
C SER A 110 -9.14 10.61 -11.98
N LEU A 111 -9.24 10.32 -10.68
CA LEU A 111 -8.13 10.43 -9.72
C LEU A 111 -6.88 9.66 -10.19
N GLN A 112 -5.83 10.39 -10.55
CA GLN A 112 -4.53 9.82 -10.90
C GLN A 112 -3.60 9.87 -9.69
N ILE A 113 -2.89 8.76 -9.43
CA ILE A 113 -2.07 8.62 -8.23
C ILE A 113 -0.66 8.18 -8.62
N ARG A 114 0.35 8.86 -8.07
CA ARG A 114 1.75 8.41 -8.07
C ARG A 114 2.05 7.87 -6.68
N LEU A 115 2.20 6.56 -6.59
CA LEU A 115 2.38 5.85 -5.33
C LEU A 115 3.86 5.50 -5.12
N ALA A 116 4.40 5.91 -3.97
CA ALA A 116 5.64 5.34 -3.44
C ALA A 116 5.33 4.47 -2.22
N ILE A 117 6.03 3.35 -2.11
CA ILE A 117 5.83 2.39 -1.02
C ILE A 117 7.11 2.23 -0.20
N VAL A 118 6.96 2.20 1.11
CA VAL A 118 8.01 1.87 2.08
C VAL A 118 7.60 0.57 2.78
N PRO A 119 8.42 -0.50 2.70
CA PRO A 119 8.06 -1.82 3.16
C PRO A 119 8.07 -1.88 4.69
N GLY A 120 6.92 -1.64 5.31
CA GLY A 120 6.70 -1.71 6.76
C GLY A 120 6.04 -3.01 7.22
N GLY A 121 5.52 -3.84 6.30
CA GLY A 121 4.91 -5.13 6.59
C GLY A 121 5.90 -6.30 6.67
N THR A 122 5.39 -7.51 6.82
CA THR A 122 6.22 -8.73 6.95
C THR A 122 6.77 -9.24 5.62
N ALA A 123 5.93 -9.33 4.58
CA ALA A 123 6.33 -9.86 3.27
C ALA A 123 6.61 -8.75 2.26
N ASN A 124 5.70 -7.76 2.17
CA ASN A 124 5.76 -6.64 1.22
C ASN A 124 5.94 -7.14 -0.21
N ALA A 125 5.02 -8.00 -0.65
CA ALA A 125 5.05 -8.65 -1.95
C ALA A 125 5.11 -7.62 -3.10
N LEU A 126 4.40 -6.49 -2.98
CA LEU A 126 4.47 -5.42 -3.98
C LEU A 126 5.87 -4.81 -4.05
N TYR A 127 6.46 -4.51 -2.89
CA TYR A 127 7.81 -3.96 -2.83
C TYR A 127 8.84 -4.94 -3.39
N SER A 128 8.73 -6.22 -3.02
CA SER A 128 9.58 -7.31 -3.52
C SER A 128 9.52 -7.46 -5.05
N ALA A 129 8.33 -7.34 -5.64
CA ALA A 129 8.15 -7.41 -7.09
C ALA A 129 8.77 -6.21 -7.82
N MET A 130 8.77 -5.02 -7.21
CA MET A 130 9.35 -3.81 -7.79
C MET A 130 10.87 -3.74 -7.65
N TYR A 131 11.43 -4.29 -6.56
CA TYR A 131 12.86 -4.21 -6.24
C TYR A 131 13.48 -5.57 -5.92
N PRO A 132 13.38 -6.58 -6.81
CA PRO A 132 13.74 -7.96 -6.50
C PRO A 132 15.23 -8.18 -6.22
N SER A 133 16.10 -7.34 -6.80
CA SER A 133 17.55 -7.39 -6.57
C SER A 133 17.96 -6.81 -5.22
N ASP A 134 17.18 -5.87 -4.68
CA ASP A 134 17.51 -5.13 -3.47
C ASP A 134 16.80 -5.72 -2.24
N TRP A 135 15.57 -6.21 -2.41
CA TRP A 135 14.73 -6.74 -1.34
C TRP A 135 15.03 -8.23 -1.03
N THR A 136 16.29 -8.51 -0.71
CA THR A 136 16.78 -9.86 -0.42
C THR A 136 16.23 -10.40 0.91
N GLN A 137 16.34 -11.72 1.14
CA GLN A 137 15.93 -12.35 2.41
C GLN A 137 16.69 -11.79 3.62
N GLU A 138 17.96 -11.43 3.43
CA GLU A 138 18.81 -10.80 4.45
C GLU A 138 18.24 -9.43 4.86
N VAL A 139 17.90 -8.59 3.88
CA VAL A 139 17.28 -7.28 4.12
C VAL A 139 15.93 -7.43 4.80
N GLN A 140 15.09 -8.37 4.33
CA GLN A 140 13.80 -8.66 4.94
C GLN A 140 13.93 -9.10 6.40
N HIS A 141 14.92 -9.93 6.71
CA HIS A 141 15.19 -10.37 8.07
C HIS A 141 15.58 -9.20 8.97
N GLN A 142 16.53 -8.37 8.54
CA GLN A 142 16.96 -7.19 9.30
C GLN A 142 15.81 -6.24 9.59
N VAL A 143 14.95 -5.96 8.60
CA VAL A 143 13.76 -5.12 8.77
C VAL A 143 12.75 -5.72 9.74
N ALA A 144 12.53 -7.04 9.69
CA ALA A 144 11.58 -7.75 10.56
C ALA A 144 12.07 -7.85 12.01
N THR A 145 13.39 -7.83 12.24
CA THR A 145 13.98 -7.97 13.59
C THR A 145 14.33 -6.65 14.27
N ALA A 146 14.40 -5.56 13.50
CA ALA A 146 14.67 -4.23 14.05
C ALA A 146 13.58 -3.81 15.03
N ASN A 147 13.99 -3.17 16.14
CA ASN A 147 13.09 -2.60 17.14
C ASN A 147 13.11 -1.08 17.10
N THR A 148 14.21 -0.50 16.64
CA THR A 148 14.34 0.93 16.37
C THR A 148 14.92 1.17 14.97
N ILE A 149 14.92 2.42 14.52
CA ILE A 149 15.50 2.78 13.22
C ILE A 149 17.02 2.62 13.23
N GLU A 150 17.65 2.85 14.38
CA GLU A 150 19.10 2.74 14.56
C GLU A 150 19.61 1.30 14.42
N ASP A 151 18.73 0.31 14.58
CA ASP A 151 19.04 -1.10 14.30
C ASP A 151 19.20 -1.37 12.78
N LEU A 152 18.65 -0.50 11.93
CA LEU A 152 18.73 -0.65 10.48
C LEU A 152 20.05 -0.08 9.96
N SER A 153 20.80 -0.90 9.21
CA SER A 153 21.97 -0.39 8.50
C SER A 153 21.58 0.67 7.47
N THR A 154 22.49 1.59 7.18
CA THR A 154 22.27 2.62 6.14
C THR A 154 21.88 2.00 4.80
N SER A 155 22.49 0.87 4.43
CA SER A 155 22.15 0.15 3.19
C SER A 155 20.70 -0.36 3.18
N VAL A 156 20.21 -0.90 4.30
CA VAL A 156 18.82 -1.37 4.42
C VAL A 156 17.86 -0.20 4.32
N LEU A 157 18.16 0.91 5.01
CA LEU A 157 17.33 2.11 4.95
C LEU A 157 17.29 2.70 3.52
N GLU A 158 18.41 2.69 2.80
CA GLU A 158 18.46 3.12 1.40
C GLU A 158 17.59 2.25 0.50
N VAL A 159 17.60 0.93 0.70
CA VAL A 159 16.66 0.03 0.03
C VAL A 159 15.23 0.44 0.38
N MET A 160 14.84 0.44 1.65
CA MET A 160 13.46 0.76 2.07
C MET A 160 12.93 2.08 1.50
N LEU A 161 13.79 3.10 1.36
CA LEU A 161 13.44 4.43 0.86
C LEU A 161 13.57 4.59 -0.66
N LYS A 162 13.97 3.55 -1.41
CA LYS A 162 14.21 3.62 -2.86
C LYS A 162 13.01 4.16 -3.64
N SER A 163 11.79 3.69 -3.32
CA SER A 163 10.56 4.18 -3.95
C SER A 163 10.29 5.66 -3.65
N VAL A 164 10.55 6.09 -2.41
CA VAL A 164 10.36 7.49 -1.99
C VAL A 164 11.38 8.39 -2.66
N ARG A 165 12.64 7.96 -2.77
CA ARG A 165 13.70 8.69 -3.48
C ARG A 165 13.37 8.84 -4.97
N SER A 166 12.79 7.81 -5.58
CA SER A 166 12.31 7.89 -6.97
C SER A 166 11.21 8.94 -7.12
N LEU A 167 10.21 8.94 -6.22
CA LEU A 167 9.14 9.95 -6.22
C LEU A 167 9.70 11.36 -5.99
N ALA A 168 10.53 11.54 -4.96
CA ALA A 168 11.25 12.78 -4.66
C ALA A 168 12.03 13.31 -5.88
N SER A 169 12.80 12.44 -6.55
CA SER A 169 13.54 12.82 -7.75
C SER A 169 12.62 13.25 -8.89
N SER A 170 11.48 12.58 -9.09
CA SER A 170 10.50 12.98 -10.11
C SER A 170 9.86 14.35 -9.81
N ILE A 171 9.69 14.70 -8.53
CA ILE A 171 9.18 16.00 -8.11
C ILE A 171 10.20 17.09 -8.47
N SER A 172 11.48 16.90 -8.16
CA SER A 172 12.51 17.91 -8.39
C SER A 172 12.97 18.01 -9.85
N SER A 173 13.12 16.89 -10.55
CA SER A 173 13.67 16.84 -11.91
C SER A 173 12.63 16.94 -13.02
N LYS A 174 11.33 16.82 -12.69
CA LYS A 174 10.21 16.68 -13.64
C LYS A 174 10.40 15.53 -14.65
N THR A 175 11.26 14.57 -14.36
CA THR A 175 11.40 13.35 -15.15
C THR A 175 10.63 12.22 -14.46
N GLU A 176 9.72 11.58 -15.20
CA GLU A 176 8.84 10.55 -14.65
C GLU A 176 9.25 9.18 -15.19
N GLN A 177 9.77 8.33 -14.30
CA GLN A 177 9.84 6.90 -14.54
C GLN A 177 8.82 6.24 -13.61
N LEU A 178 7.62 6.02 -14.13
CA LEU A 178 6.53 5.37 -13.41
C LEU A 178 6.39 3.93 -13.90
N ALA A 179 6.14 3.02 -12.97
CA ALA A 179 5.67 1.68 -13.27
C ALA A 179 4.14 1.67 -13.16
N ALA A 180 3.46 1.04 -14.11
CA ALA A 180 2.02 0.83 -14.01
C ALA A 180 1.74 -0.19 -12.90
N LEU A 181 0.82 0.14 -11.99
CA LEU A 181 0.30 -0.79 -11.00
C LEU A 181 -1.01 -1.37 -11.55
N PRO A 182 -1.03 -2.64 -12.03
CA PRO A 182 -2.26 -3.25 -12.48
C PRO A 182 -3.23 -3.40 -11.31
N LEU A 183 -4.46 -2.91 -11.50
CA LEU A 183 -5.55 -3.06 -10.55
C LEU A 183 -6.59 -4.02 -11.14
N MET A 184 -7.14 -4.87 -10.29
CA MET A 184 -8.19 -5.82 -10.61
C MET A 184 -9.43 -5.44 -9.82
N LEU A 185 -10.53 -5.17 -10.51
CA LEU A 185 -11.84 -5.00 -9.88
C LEU A 185 -12.49 -6.37 -9.73
N ASN A 186 -12.80 -6.74 -8.49
CA ASN A 186 -13.39 -8.02 -8.12
C ASN A 186 -14.81 -7.77 -7.62
N HIS A 187 -15.73 -8.64 -8.03
CA HIS A 187 -17.08 -8.70 -7.49
C HIS A 187 -17.21 -10.00 -6.68
N LEU A 188 -17.51 -9.87 -5.39
CA LEU A 188 -17.74 -10.99 -4.49
C LEU A 188 -19.22 -11.07 -4.17
N GLU A 189 -19.82 -12.21 -4.51
CA GLU A 189 -21.22 -12.54 -4.20
C GLU A 189 -21.21 -13.51 -3.00
N SER A 190 -21.80 -13.11 -1.87
CA SER A 190 -21.91 -13.95 -0.67
C SER A 190 -23.33 -13.93 -0.12
N GLY A 191 -24.19 -14.80 -0.66
CA GLY A 191 -25.62 -14.79 -0.31
C GLY A 191 -26.30 -13.57 -0.93
N ASP A 192 -26.94 -12.75 -0.09
CA ASP A 192 -27.56 -11.48 -0.51
C ASP A 192 -26.58 -10.29 -0.47
N ASP A 193 -25.36 -10.50 0.02
CA ASP A 193 -24.32 -9.45 0.09
C ASP A 193 -23.50 -9.44 -1.21
N GLU A 194 -23.49 -8.29 -1.88
CA GLU A 194 -22.62 -7.99 -3.01
C GLU A 194 -21.51 -7.02 -2.56
N GLN A 195 -20.26 -7.35 -2.86
CA GLN A 195 -19.12 -6.50 -2.51
C GLN A 195 -18.17 -6.32 -3.69
N TRP A 196 -17.84 -5.06 -3.98
CA TRP A 196 -16.78 -4.70 -4.91
C TRP A 196 -15.47 -4.51 -4.16
N LEU A 197 -14.37 -5.03 -4.73
CA LEU A 197 -13.03 -4.93 -4.16
C LEU A 197 -11.96 -4.71 -5.22
N ILE A 198 -11.03 -3.83 -4.95
CA ILE A 198 -9.83 -3.63 -5.77
C ILE A 198 -8.68 -4.46 -5.20
N SER A 199 -8.08 -5.27 -6.06
CA SER A 199 -6.86 -6.03 -5.78
C SER A 199 -5.71 -5.50 -6.63
N HIS A 200 -4.51 -5.37 -6.06
CA HIS A 200 -3.34 -4.76 -6.73
C HIS A 200 -2.14 -5.72 -6.84
N LEU A 201 -2.27 -6.95 -6.33
CA LEU A 201 -1.22 -7.97 -6.34
C LEU A 201 -1.77 -9.29 -6.86
N VAL A 202 -2.62 -9.91 -6.05
CA VAL A 202 -3.13 -11.26 -6.30
C VAL A 202 -4.53 -11.35 -5.73
N THR A 203 -5.47 -11.84 -6.53
CA THR A 203 -6.71 -12.44 -6.03
C THR A 203 -6.47 -13.95 -5.98
N SER A 204 -6.56 -14.57 -4.81
CA SER A 204 -6.24 -16.00 -4.66
C SER A 204 -7.37 -16.82 -4.06
N HIS A 205 -7.38 -18.11 -4.38
CA HIS A 205 -8.36 -19.08 -3.92
C HIS A 205 -7.73 -20.40 -3.46
N ALA A 206 -8.52 -21.25 -2.81
CA ALA A 206 -8.17 -22.60 -2.39
C ALA A 206 -6.84 -22.65 -1.62
N LEU A 207 -5.84 -23.39 -2.12
CA LEU A 207 -4.58 -23.63 -1.41
C LEU A 207 -3.85 -22.35 -1.00
N HIS A 208 -3.69 -21.39 -1.92
CA HIS A 208 -2.96 -20.16 -1.61
C HIS A 208 -3.70 -19.31 -0.56
N ALA A 209 -5.02 -19.23 -0.66
CA ALA A 209 -5.85 -18.55 0.33
C ALA A 209 -5.78 -19.23 1.71
N ALA A 210 -5.80 -20.57 1.75
CA ALA A 210 -5.66 -21.34 2.98
C ALA A 210 -4.29 -21.12 3.65
N ILE A 211 -3.21 -21.04 2.86
CA ILE A 211 -1.87 -20.71 3.38
C ILE A 211 -1.86 -19.33 4.04
N LEU A 212 -2.43 -18.32 3.37
CA LEU A 212 -2.50 -16.97 3.94
C LEU A 212 -3.34 -16.93 5.22
N HIS A 213 -4.50 -17.59 5.21
CA HIS A 213 -5.38 -17.69 6.37
C HIS A 213 -4.66 -18.30 7.57
N ASP A 214 -4.01 -19.46 7.39
CA ASP A 214 -3.29 -20.14 8.45
C ASP A 214 -2.04 -19.36 8.89
N ALA A 215 -1.36 -18.66 7.98
CA ALA A 215 -0.16 -17.87 8.30
C ALA A 215 -0.44 -16.62 9.14
N ASP A 216 -1.67 -16.11 9.12
CA ASP A 216 -2.06 -14.86 9.79
C ASP A 216 -2.77 -15.06 11.14
N THR A 217 -2.84 -16.29 11.65
CA THR A 217 -3.36 -16.55 13.00
C THR A 217 -2.50 -15.86 14.08
N PRO A 218 -3.08 -15.50 15.24
CA PRO A 218 -2.34 -14.88 16.34
C PRO A 218 -1.13 -15.71 16.79
N GLU A 219 -1.28 -17.04 16.83
CA GLU A 219 -0.24 -17.98 17.22
C GLU A 219 0.93 -17.95 16.23
N MET A 220 0.64 -17.98 14.93
CA MET A 220 1.67 -17.94 13.88
C MET A 220 2.41 -16.62 13.85
N ARG A 221 1.71 -15.50 14.07
CA ARG A 221 2.32 -14.16 14.17
C ARG A 221 3.20 -14.02 15.41
N ALA A 222 2.82 -14.64 16.52
CA ALA A 222 3.62 -14.64 17.74
C ALA A 222 4.88 -15.50 17.60
N GLN A 223 4.78 -16.68 16.98
CA GLN A 223 5.87 -17.62 16.83
C GLN A 223 6.87 -17.23 15.71
N HIS A 224 6.38 -16.64 14.62
CA HIS A 224 7.18 -16.35 13.43
C HIS A 224 7.03 -14.87 13.01
N LYS A 225 8.04 -14.06 13.35
CA LYS A 225 8.04 -12.61 13.07
C LYS A 225 8.22 -12.23 11.59
N GLY A 226 8.75 -13.15 10.78
CA GLY A 226 9.12 -12.91 9.38
C GLY A 226 8.34 -13.79 8.39
N ILE A 227 8.88 -13.90 7.17
CA ILE A 227 8.32 -14.72 6.08
C ILE A 227 8.22 -16.21 6.43
N GLU A 228 8.97 -16.67 7.43
CA GLU A 228 8.95 -18.06 7.91
C GLU A 228 7.56 -18.54 8.29
N ARG A 229 6.67 -17.63 8.71
CA ARG A 229 5.27 -17.97 9.02
C ARG A 229 4.53 -18.55 7.81
N PHE A 230 4.79 -18.00 6.62
CA PHE A 230 4.17 -18.49 5.38
C PHE A 230 4.75 -19.83 4.94
N LYS A 231 6.05 -20.08 5.22
CA LYS A 231 6.66 -21.39 4.95
C LYS A 231 6.09 -22.48 5.86
N ALA A 232 5.93 -22.18 7.15
CA ALA A 232 5.30 -23.10 8.09
C ALA A 232 3.82 -23.37 7.74
N ALA A 233 3.05 -22.34 7.39
CA ALA A 233 1.67 -22.50 6.92
C ALA A 233 1.57 -23.31 5.61
N ALA A 234 2.51 -23.11 4.68
CA ALA A 234 2.61 -23.92 3.46
C ALA A 234 2.88 -25.39 3.78
N GLN A 235 3.77 -25.70 4.72
CA GLN A 235 4.03 -27.07 5.16
C GLN A 235 2.78 -27.70 5.80
N MET A 236 2.01 -26.96 6.59
CA MET A 236 0.76 -27.43 7.19
C MET A 236 -0.31 -27.75 6.14
N ASN A 237 -0.37 -26.97 5.06
CA ASN A 237 -1.36 -27.12 4.01
C ASN A 237 -0.93 -28.10 2.91
N ALA A 238 0.34 -28.50 2.84
CA ALA A 238 0.86 -29.41 1.82
C ALA A 238 0.15 -30.78 1.78
N THR A 239 -0.45 -31.20 2.89
CA THR A 239 -1.18 -32.48 2.99
C THR A 239 -2.68 -32.30 3.20
N ARG A 240 -3.21 -31.07 3.05
CA ARG A 240 -4.63 -30.77 3.24
C ARG A 240 -5.31 -30.58 1.88
N TRP A 241 -6.53 -31.05 1.78
CA TRP A 241 -7.35 -30.80 0.61
C TRP A 241 -8.23 -29.57 0.83
N THR A 242 -8.09 -28.55 -0.02
CA THR A 242 -8.88 -27.32 0.04
C THR A 242 -9.82 -27.28 -1.15
N HIS A 243 -11.13 -27.41 -0.90
CA HIS A 243 -12.15 -27.26 -1.94
C HIS A 243 -12.35 -25.79 -2.29
N GLY A 244 -12.49 -25.49 -3.58
CA GLY A 244 -12.80 -24.16 -4.05
C GLY A 244 -13.21 -24.16 -5.51
N SER A 245 -14.22 -23.36 -5.86
CA SER A 245 -14.60 -23.04 -7.24
C SER A 245 -14.34 -21.57 -7.55
N VAL A 246 -13.92 -21.27 -8.78
CA VAL A 246 -13.79 -19.91 -9.32
C VAL A 246 -14.49 -19.89 -10.67
N THR A 247 -15.32 -18.87 -10.88
CA THR A 247 -15.96 -18.59 -12.16
C THR A 247 -15.41 -17.27 -12.70
N LEU A 248 -14.67 -17.33 -13.80
CA LEU A 248 -14.19 -16.13 -14.48
C LEU A 248 -15.23 -15.70 -15.52
N ARG A 249 -15.80 -14.51 -15.35
CA ARG A 249 -16.70 -13.90 -16.33
C ARG A 249 -15.88 -12.93 -17.20
N ALA A 250 -16.00 -13.00 -18.52
CA ALA A 250 -15.45 -11.97 -19.39
C ALA A 250 -16.23 -10.67 -19.16
N GLY A 251 -15.54 -9.55 -18.95
CA GLY A 251 -16.19 -8.24 -18.86
C GLY A 251 -16.95 -7.96 -20.16
N GLY A 252 -18.27 -7.82 -20.08
CA GLY A 252 -19.10 -7.40 -21.20
C GLY A 252 -18.68 -5.99 -21.61
N GLY A 253 -18.09 -5.87 -22.79
CA GLY A 253 -18.07 -4.61 -23.51
C GLY A 253 -19.39 -4.51 -24.26
N ASP A 254 -20.33 -3.76 -23.69
CA ASP A 254 -21.41 -3.10 -24.45
C ASP A 254 -20.99 -1.65 -24.71
#